data_AF-A0A101QKA7-F1
#
_entry.id   AF-A0A101QKA7-F1
#
_cell.length_a   1.000
_cell.length_b   1.000
_cell.length_c   1.000
_cell.angle_alpha   90.00
_cell.angle_beta   90.00
_cell.angle_gamma   90.00
#
_symmetry.space_group_name_H-M   'P 1'
#
loop_
_entity.id
_entity.type
_entity.pdbx_description
1 polymer ?
#
loop_
_entity_poly.entity_id
_entity_poly.type
_entity_poly.pdbx_seq_one_letter_code
_entity_poly.pdbx_strand_id
1 'polypeptide(L)'
;MTAPPATTHALVDALWQAVVHGDEHTAVDVVRSARAEGVGEETLLLDVIAAVQERVGREWAADRLTVAQEHAATALNERVISGLAHDRQRESGAGGTPRGRVTVSCVDGEWHALPARLVAEVLRLRGWRVDYLGAQTPTHHLVSHLHSTGAEAVLLSGSLPTRLPTAHAAVTACQAIGVPVMAGGRAFGPDGRYAHALGADRWAPDARAAAAVLAKGLPAPDPAAARQMVDDLPHLADQEYTFVARSRALLVRQTMTALEDLFPPLRAYSDEQRERTAEDLSHIVEFLATALYVDDPALFTTFLDWTARVLEARGVPARSMVAALGALEHQLRDFPRSLHLLRRGTAALTDRPLSTADTCR
;
A
#
# COMPACT_ATOMS: atom_id res chain seq x y z
N MET A 1 -7.30 -13.90 13.17
CA MET A 1 -6.27 -13.37 14.09
C MET A 1 -6.59 -13.87 15.49
N THR A 2 -5.79 -14.79 16.01
CA THR A 2 -5.74 -15.11 17.45
C THR A 2 -5.19 -13.90 18.19
N ALA A 3 -5.76 -13.55 19.35
CA ALA A 3 -5.24 -12.46 20.17
C ALA A 3 -3.76 -12.73 20.51
N PRO A 4 -2.87 -11.72 20.42
CA PRO A 4 -1.48 -11.90 20.78
C PRO A 4 -1.36 -12.28 22.27
N PRO A 5 -0.36 -13.10 22.66
CA PRO A 5 -0.17 -13.45 24.06
C PRO A 5 0.04 -12.19 24.91
N ALA A 6 -0.32 -12.24 26.19
CA ALA A 6 -0.27 -11.08 27.09
C ALA A 6 1.08 -10.35 27.08
N THR A 7 2.18 -11.10 26.90
CA THR A 7 3.54 -10.58 26.76
C THR A 7 3.73 -9.71 25.50
N THR A 8 3.15 -10.09 24.36
CA THR A 8 3.25 -9.32 23.11
C THR A 8 2.48 -8.01 23.18
N HIS A 9 1.31 -7.98 23.85
CA HIS A 9 0.56 -6.74 24.03
C HIS A 9 1.38 -5.71 24.83
N ALA A 10 1.98 -6.14 25.94
CA ALA A 10 2.85 -5.28 26.75
C ALA A 10 4.03 -4.72 25.95
N LEU A 11 4.64 -5.54 25.07
CA LEU A 11 5.71 -5.09 24.19
C LEU A 11 5.24 -4.08 23.13
N VAL A 12 4.05 -4.28 22.55
CA VAL A 12 3.45 -3.32 21.61
C VAL A 12 3.23 -1.98 22.31
N ASP A 13 2.69 -1.97 23.52
CA ASP A 13 2.47 -0.72 24.26
C ASP A 13 3.78 -0.05 24.66
N ALA A 14 4.78 -0.81 25.14
CA ALA A 14 6.09 -0.27 25.50
C ALA A 14 6.80 0.34 24.27
N LEU A 15 6.84 -0.38 23.15
CA LEU A 15 7.43 0.13 21.90
C LEU A 15 6.64 1.31 21.35
N TRP A 16 5.30 1.28 21.42
CA TRP A 16 4.45 2.40 21.04
C TRP A 16 4.82 3.67 21.81
N GLN A 17 4.94 3.60 23.14
CA GLN A 17 5.30 4.76 23.96
C GLN A 17 6.67 5.31 23.55
N ALA A 18 7.68 4.47 23.36
CA ALA A 18 8.99 4.93 22.92
C ALA A 18 8.95 5.60 21.53
N VAL A 19 8.25 4.97 20.58
CA VAL A 19 8.10 5.45 19.20
C VAL A 19 7.41 6.81 19.13
N VAL A 20 6.30 7.02 19.83
CA VAL A 20 5.56 8.30 19.75
C VAL A 20 6.26 9.46 20.44
N HIS A 21 7.14 9.18 21.40
CA HIS A 21 7.97 10.19 22.06
C HIS A 21 9.33 10.38 21.37
N GLY A 22 9.62 9.63 20.29
CA GLY A 22 10.89 9.69 19.57
C GLY A 22 12.08 9.17 20.39
N ASP A 23 11.83 8.36 21.42
CA ASP A 23 12.87 7.79 22.28
C ASP A 23 13.45 6.51 21.64
N GLU A 24 14.43 6.73 20.79
CA GLU A 24 15.12 5.66 20.07
C GLU A 24 15.85 4.69 21.00
N HIS A 25 16.45 5.19 22.09
CA HIS A 25 17.19 4.33 23.00
C HIS A 25 16.25 3.33 23.67
N THR A 26 15.14 3.83 24.23
CA THR A 26 14.13 2.97 24.84
C THR A 26 13.50 2.02 23.81
N ALA A 27 13.22 2.48 22.59
CA ALA A 27 12.64 1.62 21.55
C ALA A 27 13.55 0.44 21.18
N VAL A 28 14.86 0.70 21.03
CA VAL A 28 15.86 -0.34 20.77
C VAL A 28 15.98 -1.29 21.97
N ASP A 29 16.00 -0.76 23.18
CA ASP A 29 16.17 -1.55 24.41
C ASP A 29 14.96 -2.46 24.70
N VAL A 30 13.74 -1.98 24.44
CA VAL A 30 12.51 -2.79 24.55
C VAL A 30 12.61 -4.04 23.66
N VAL A 31 13.01 -3.85 22.41
CA VAL A 31 13.07 -4.94 21.43
C VAL A 31 14.25 -5.88 21.69
N ARG A 32 15.42 -5.34 22.07
CA ARG A 32 16.61 -6.15 22.39
C ARG A 32 16.42 -6.96 23.67
N SER A 33 15.86 -6.37 24.72
CA SER A 33 15.58 -7.06 25.99
C SER A 33 14.60 -8.20 25.75
N ALA A 34 13.52 -7.95 25.01
CA ALA A 34 12.56 -8.99 24.66
C ALA A 34 13.21 -10.16 23.87
N ARG A 35 14.11 -9.86 22.94
CA ARG A 35 14.89 -10.89 22.22
C ARG A 35 15.80 -11.68 23.16
N ALA A 36 16.50 -11.01 24.08
CA ALA A 36 17.37 -11.65 25.08
C ALA A 36 16.59 -12.53 26.06
N GLU A 37 15.34 -12.18 26.35
CA GLU A 37 14.39 -12.97 27.15
C GLU A 37 13.76 -14.14 26.38
N GLY A 38 14.12 -14.32 25.10
CA GLY A 38 13.72 -15.46 24.28
C GLY A 38 12.48 -15.24 23.41
N VAL A 39 11.98 -14.01 23.27
CA VAL A 39 10.93 -13.70 22.29
C VAL A 39 11.51 -13.87 20.88
N GLY A 40 10.85 -14.68 20.05
CA GLY A 40 11.30 -14.94 18.68
C GLY A 40 11.35 -13.68 17.83
N GLU A 41 12.41 -13.52 17.04
CA GLU A 41 12.63 -12.34 16.18
C GLU A 41 11.50 -12.15 15.15
N GLU A 42 10.94 -13.25 14.63
CA GLU A 42 9.76 -13.19 13.75
C GLU A 42 8.52 -12.59 14.44
N THR A 43 8.34 -12.85 15.74
CA THR A 43 7.27 -12.23 16.55
C THR A 43 7.56 -10.76 16.83
N LEU A 44 8.80 -10.39 17.12
CA LEU A 44 9.18 -8.99 17.30
C LEU A 44 8.93 -8.18 16.02
N LEU A 45 9.28 -8.72 14.85
CA LEU A 45 9.06 -8.06 13.56
C LEU A 45 7.58 -7.91 13.23
N LEU A 46 6.80 -9.01 13.30
CA LEU A 46 5.45 -9.04 12.74
C LEU A 46 4.34 -8.74 13.76
N ASP A 47 4.51 -9.15 15.01
CA ASP A 47 3.46 -9.05 16.01
C ASP A 47 3.69 -7.87 16.98
N VAL A 48 4.90 -7.27 16.97
CA VAL A 48 5.24 -6.08 17.77
C VAL A 48 5.48 -4.86 16.88
N ILE A 49 6.54 -4.85 16.07
CA ILE A 49 6.93 -3.68 15.26
C ILE A 49 5.87 -3.36 14.21
N ALA A 50 5.39 -4.36 13.45
CA ALA A 50 4.32 -4.12 12.47
C ALA A 50 3.02 -3.66 13.15
N ALA A 51 2.68 -4.21 14.32
CA ALA A 51 1.49 -3.80 15.08
C ALA A 51 1.59 -2.34 15.57
N VAL A 52 2.77 -1.89 16.00
CA VAL A 52 3.04 -0.49 16.31
C VAL A 52 2.90 0.38 15.07
N GLN A 53 3.45 -0.05 13.92
CA GLN A 53 3.31 0.69 12.67
C GLN A 53 1.86 0.82 12.21
N GLU A 54 1.05 -0.23 12.35
CA GLU A 54 -0.39 -0.15 12.06
C GLU A 54 -1.10 0.82 12.99
N ARG A 55 -0.70 0.89 14.27
CA ARG A 55 -1.21 1.88 15.22
C ARG A 55 -0.82 3.29 14.79
N VAL A 56 0.43 3.53 14.41
CA VAL A 56 0.90 4.81 13.85
C VAL A 56 -0.01 5.26 12.70
N GLY A 57 -0.28 4.38 11.73
CA GLY A 57 -1.16 4.69 10.60
C GLY A 57 -2.61 5.02 11.01
N ARG A 58 -3.17 4.32 12.01
CA ARG A 58 -4.52 4.62 12.53
C ARG A 58 -4.59 5.97 13.25
N GLU A 59 -3.56 6.29 14.04
CA GLU A 59 -3.50 7.54 14.81
C GLU A 59 -3.26 8.75 13.90
N TRP A 60 -2.47 8.58 12.83
CA TRP A 60 -2.35 9.58 11.76
C TRP A 60 -3.67 9.79 11.01
N ALA A 61 -4.34 8.71 10.60
CA ALA A 61 -5.62 8.82 9.89
C ALA A 61 -6.67 9.56 10.74
N ALA A 62 -6.67 9.34 12.05
CA ALA A 62 -7.55 9.97 13.01
C ALA A 62 -7.10 11.37 13.50
N ASP A 63 -6.12 11.98 12.83
CA ASP A 63 -5.60 13.33 13.11
C ASP A 63 -4.99 13.50 14.53
N ARG A 64 -4.56 12.39 15.15
CA ARG A 64 -3.85 12.38 16.44
C ARG A 64 -2.33 12.38 16.31
N LEU A 65 -1.82 12.00 15.13
CA LEU A 65 -0.44 12.20 14.73
C LEU A 65 -0.37 13.07 13.48
N THR A 66 0.55 14.04 13.50
CA THR A 66 0.97 14.78 12.31
C THR A 66 1.74 13.89 11.35
N VAL A 67 1.84 14.32 10.09
CA VAL A 67 2.69 13.67 9.07
C VAL A 67 4.14 13.58 9.55
N ALA A 68 4.68 14.62 10.18
CA ALA A 68 6.05 14.62 10.72
C ALA A 68 6.25 13.55 11.80
N GLN A 69 5.26 13.36 12.69
CA GLN A 69 5.31 12.32 13.73
C GLN A 69 5.20 10.91 13.14
N GLU A 70 4.34 10.71 12.13
CA GLU A 70 4.26 9.45 11.38
C GLU A 70 5.62 9.10 10.77
N HIS A 71 6.25 10.03 10.05
CA HIS A 71 7.56 9.81 9.44
C HIS A 71 8.64 9.51 10.48
N ALA A 72 8.66 10.25 11.59
CA ALA A 72 9.62 10.02 12.68
C ALA A 72 9.44 8.62 13.30
N ALA A 73 8.19 8.21 13.52
CA ALA A 73 7.86 6.88 14.05
C ALA A 73 8.28 5.76 13.10
N THR A 74 7.98 5.90 11.80
CA THR A 74 8.37 4.94 10.75
C THR A 74 9.89 4.82 10.66
N ALA A 75 10.61 5.95 10.67
CA ALA A 75 12.08 5.97 10.64
C ALA A 75 12.70 5.30 11.88
N LEU A 76 12.10 5.50 13.07
CA LEU A 76 12.55 4.84 14.29
C LEU A 76 12.33 3.32 14.23
N ASN A 77 11.15 2.88 13.76
CA ASN A 77 10.87 1.44 13.54
C ASN A 77 11.88 0.81 12.56
N GLU A 78 12.24 1.50 11.48
CA GLU A 78 13.28 1.02 10.55
C GLU A 78 14.66 0.88 11.21
N ARG A 79 15.04 1.80 12.10
CA ARG A 79 16.29 1.71 12.87
C ARG A 79 16.27 0.54 13.85
N VAL A 80 15.16 0.31 14.53
CA VAL A 80 14.97 -0.87 15.41
C VAL A 80 15.13 -2.18 14.61
N ILE A 81 14.48 -2.29 13.45
CA ILE A 81 14.62 -3.47 12.56
C ILE A 81 16.08 -3.63 12.11
N SER A 82 16.75 -2.53 11.77
CA SER A 82 18.15 -2.56 11.36
C SER A 82 19.05 -3.04 12.50
N GLY A 83 18.80 -2.60 13.74
CA GLY A 83 19.51 -3.08 14.93
C GLY A 83 19.38 -4.59 15.11
N LEU A 84 18.15 -5.12 15.06
CA LEU A 84 17.88 -6.56 15.11
C LEU A 84 18.64 -7.34 14.04
N ALA A 85 18.61 -6.86 12.80
CA ALA A 85 19.27 -7.53 11.68
C ALA A 85 20.81 -7.58 11.87
N HIS A 86 21.43 -6.50 12.35
CA HIS A 86 22.87 -6.48 12.63
C HIS A 86 23.26 -7.39 13.79
N ASP A 87 22.50 -7.39 14.87
CA ASP A 87 22.76 -8.24 16.04
C ASP A 87 22.69 -9.73 15.62
N ARG A 88 21.67 -10.11 14.85
CA ARG A 88 21.55 -11.44 14.27
C ARG A 88 22.74 -11.83 13.41
N GLN A 89 23.21 -10.95 12.52
CA GLN A 89 24.36 -11.23 11.65
C GLN A 89 25.65 -11.47 12.44
N ARG A 90 25.86 -10.72 13.54
CA ARG A 90 27.02 -10.89 14.41
C ARG A 90 27.01 -12.24 15.15
N GLU A 91 25.83 -12.68 15.57
CA GLU A 91 25.65 -13.93 16.32
C GLU A 91 25.66 -15.18 15.44
N SER A 92 25.14 -15.08 14.21
CA SER A 92 24.94 -16.26 13.34
C SER A 92 26.25 -16.82 12.75
N GLY A 93 27.36 -16.09 12.83
CA GLY A 93 28.61 -16.44 12.16
C GLY A 93 28.47 -16.55 10.63
N ALA A 94 29.58 -16.75 9.91
CA ALA A 94 29.54 -17.06 8.48
C ALA A 94 29.17 -18.54 8.29
N GLY A 95 27.88 -18.92 8.36
CA GLY A 95 27.53 -20.34 8.38
C GLY A 95 26.12 -20.69 7.90
N GLY A 96 26.04 -21.21 6.67
CA GLY A 96 24.86 -21.88 6.12
C GLY A 96 24.75 -21.65 4.61
N THR A 97 24.58 -22.73 3.83
CA THR A 97 24.19 -22.60 2.42
C THR A 97 22.77 -22.05 2.37
N PRO A 98 22.52 -20.90 1.71
CA PRO A 98 21.17 -20.36 1.59
C PRO A 98 20.24 -21.36 0.91
N ARG A 99 18.96 -21.36 1.31
CA ARG A 99 17.92 -22.20 0.68
C ARG A 99 17.70 -21.87 -0.78
N GLY A 100 17.99 -20.63 -1.13
CA GLY A 100 17.82 -20.04 -2.44
C GLY A 100 17.99 -18.54 -2.38
N ARG A 101 17.86 -17.88 -3.53
CA ARG A 101 17.95 -16.42 -3.65
C ARG A 101 16.63 -15.84 -4.16
N VAL A 102 16.12 -14.83 -3.47
CA VAL A 102 14.90 -14.10 -3.87
C VAL A 102 15.12 -12.58 -3.83
N THR A 103 14.35 -11.87 -4.61
CA THR A 103 14.31 -10.40 -4.61
C THR A 103 13.03 -9.92 -3.96
N VAL A 104 13.12 -8.94 -3.05
CA VAL A 104 11.96 -8.28 -2.44
C VAL A 104 12.02 -6.80 -2.79
N SER A 105 10.96 -6.26 -3.38
CA SER A 105 10.94 -4.90 -3.90
C SER A 105 9.53 -4.30 -3.81
N CYS A 106 9.45 -2.99 -3.60
CA CYS A 106 8.20 -2.27 -3.82
C CYS A 106 8.02 -1.99 -5.31
N VAL A 107 6.77 -2.08 -5.76
CA VAL A 107 6.38 -1.73 -7.13
C VAL A 107 6.82 -0.30 -7.46
N ASP A 108 7.10 -0.03 -8.73
CA ASP A 108 7.36 1.33 -9.22
C ASP A 108 6.26 2.32 -8.77
N GLY A 109 6.68 3.47 -8.24
CA GLY A 109 5.81 4.47 -7.64
C GLY A 109 5.35 4.18 -6.19
N GLU A 110 5.68 3.03 -5.61
CA GLU A 110 5.33 2.66 -4.23
C GLU A 110 6.43 3.03 -3.22
N TRP A 111 6.11 3.95 -2.32
CA TRP A 111 7.05 4.45 -1.29
C TRP A 111 7.00 3.68 0.03
N HIS A 112 5.93 2.91 0.29
CA HIS A 112 5.71 2.23 1.56
C HIS A 112 6.59 0.98 1.69
N ALA A 113 7.88 1.19 2.03
CA ALA A 113 8.91 0.16 2.00
C ALA A 113 8.94 -0.75 3.24
N LEU A 114 8.42 -0.28 4.37
CA LEU A 114 8.48 -1.02 5.64
C LEU A 114 7.84 -2.43 5.58
N PRO A 115 6.66 -2.65 4.97
CA PRO A 115 6.13 -4.00 4.77
C PRO A 115 7.08 -4.92 3.98
N ALA A 116 7.67 -4.40 2.89
CA ALA A 116 8.65 -5.14 2.09
C ALA A 116 9.91 -5.46 2.90
N ARG A 117 10.35 -4.52 3.74
CA ARG A 117 11.48 -4.72 4.66
C ARG A 117 11.19 -5.84 5.66
N LEU A 118 10.01 -5.87 6.26
CA LEU A 118 9.60 -6.92 7.19
C LEU A 118 9.59 -8.31 6.52
N VAL A 119 9.05 -8.40 5.30
CA VAL A 119 9.10 -9.63 4.50
C VAL A 119 10.55 -10.05 4.27
N ALA A 120 11.42 -9.13 3.88
CA ALA A 120 12.83 -9.43 3.65
C ALA A 120 13.54 -9.99 4.89
N GLU A 121 13.28 -9.42 6.08
CA GLU A 121 13.87 -9.93 7.33
C GLU A 121 13.33 -11.30 7.71
N VAL A 122 12.03 -11.55 7.56
CA VAL A 122 11.43 -12.87 7.81
C VAL A 122 12.02 -13.92 6.87
N LEU A 123 12.18 -13.60 5.58
CA LEU A 123 12.79 -14.53 4.63
C LEU A 123 14.26 -14.83 4.97
N ARG A 124 15.02 -13.83 5.42
CA ARG A 124 16.40 -14.04 5.93
C ARG A 124 16.41 -14.94 7.16
N LEU A 125 15.48 -14.75 8.11
CA LEU A 125 15.31 -15.64 9.27
C LEU A 125 15.00 -17.08 8.85
N ARG A 126 14.28 -17.24 7.74
CA ARG A 126 13.93 -18.55 7.18
C ARG A 126 15.02 -19.14 6.27
N GLY A 127 16.21 -18.54 6.21
CA GLY A 127 17.40 -19.06 5.52
C GLY A 127 17.51 -18.69 4.04
N TRP A 128 16.73 -17.72 3.56
CA TRP A 128 16.84 -17.22 2.19
C TRP A 128 17.92 -16.14 2.06
N ARG A 129 18.61 -16.14 0.92
CA ARG A 129 19.38 -14.96 0.49
C ARG A 129 18.40 -13.97 -0.12
N VAL A 130 18.27 -12.80 0.50
CA VAL A 130 17.30 -11.80 0.07
C VAL A 130 18.00 -10.54 -0.44
N ASP A 131 17.79 -10.24 -1.71
CA ASP A 131 18.12 -8.95 -2.30
C ASP A 131 16.92 -8.01 -2.08
N TYR A 132 17.04 -7.08 -1.13
CA TYR A 132 15.99 -6.11 -0.82
C TYR A 132 16.27 -4.79 -1.55
N LEU A 133 15.41 -4.43 -2.51
CA LEU A 133 15.63 -3.26 -3.38
C LEU A 133 14.98 -1.96 -2.87
N GLY A 134 14.19 -2.05 -1.80
CA GLY A 134 13.57 -0.88 -1.18
C GLY A 134 12.31 -0.38 -1.91
N ALA A 135 12.08 0.93 -1.77
CA ALA A 135 10.94 1.63 -2.33
C ALA A 135 11.13 1.93 -3.82
N GLN A 136 10.03 2.12 -4.54
CA GLN A 136 9.99 2.66 -5.90
C GLN A 136 11.04 2.11 -6.87
N THR A 137 11.19 0.78 -6.95
CA THR A 137 12.15 0.21 -7.90
C THR A 137 11.56 0.26 -9.32
N PRO A 138 12.16 1.01 -10.27
CA PRO A 138 11.64 1.06 -11.63
C PRO A 138 11.68 -0.33 -12.28
N THR A 139 10.61 -0.70 -12.99
CA THR A 139 10.43 -2.07 -13.52
C THR A 139 11.61 -2.55 -14.37
N HIS A 140 12.19 -1.69 -15.22
CA HIS A 140 13.32 -2.05 -16.07
C HIS A 140 14.62 -2.33 -15.27
N HIS A 141 14.84 -1.61 -14.17
CA HIS A 141 15.95 -1.88 -13.25
C HIS A 141 15.72 -3.15 -12.43
N LEU A 142 14.47 -3.41 -12.02
CA LEU A 142 14.10 -4.67 -11.38
C LEU A 142 14.42 -5.86 -12.30
N VAL A 143 13.96 -5.84 -13.55
CA VAL A 143 14.23 -6.90 -14.54
C VAL A 143 15.74 -7.11 -14.74
N SER A 144 16.50 -6.03 -14.84
CA SER A 144 17.97 -6.09 -14.97
C SER A 144 18.64 -6.73 -13.74
N HIS A 145 18.15 -6.40 -12.54
CA HIS A 145 18.62 -7.00 -11.28
C HIS A 145 18.32 -8.50 -11.24
N LEU A 146 17.09 -8.90 -11.56
CA LEU A 146 16.67 -10.31 -11.54
C LEU A 146 17.51 -11.16 -12.49
N HIS A 147 17.73 -10.68 -13.71
CA HIS A 147 18.56 -11.37 -14.71
C HIS A 147 20.02 -11.53 -14.25
N SER A 148 20.60 -10.50 -13.63
CA SER A 148 22.02 -10.53 -13.20
C SER A 148 22.27 -11.33 -11.92
N THR A 149 21.27 -11.49 -11.07
CA THR A 149 21.43 -12.12 -9.74
C THR A 149 20.98 -13.57 -9.66
N GLY A 150 20.25 -14.06 -10.67
CA GLY A 150 19.70 -15.41 -10.70
C GLY A 150 18.68 -15.64 -9.60
N ALA A 151 17.82 -14.64 -9.35
CA ALA A 151 16.77 -14.76 -8.35
C ALA A 151 15.73 -15.82 -8.77
N GLU A 152 15.40 -16.73 -7.84
CA GLU A 152 14.42 -17.79 -8.05
C GLU A 152 12.98 -17.28 -8.05
N ALA A 153 12.74 -16.13 -7.42
CA ALA A 153 11.46 -15.44 -7.42
C ALA A 153 11.63 -13.96 -7.06
N VAL A 154 10.66 -13.16 -7.48
CA VAL A 154 10.48 -11.78 -7.02
C VAL A 154 9.22 -11.65 -6.20
N LEU A 155 9.33 -10.95 -5.06
CA LEU A 155 8.23 -10.59 -4.19
C LEU A 155 7.96 -9.10 -4.34
N LEU A 156 6.81 -8.77 -4.92
CA LEU A 156 6.37 -7.40 -5.15
C LEU A 156 5.43 -6.95 -4.04
N SER A 157 5.83 -5.89 -3.33
CA SER A 157 5.04 -5.26 -2.28
C SER A 157 4.30 -4.03 -2.81
N GLY A 158 3.01 -3.94 -2.49
CA GLY A 158 2.16 -2.78 -2.79
C GLY A 158 1.24 -2.43 -1.62
N SER A 159 1.18 -1.15 -1.26
CA SER A 159 0.29 -0.61 -0.22
C SER A 159 -0.83 0.24 -0.80
N LEU A 160 -0.56 1.00 -1.85
CA LEU A 160 -1.54 1.84 -2.54
C LEU A 160 -2.13 1.12 -3.77
N PRO A 161 -3.47 0.91 -3.84
CA PRO A 161 -4.11 0.31 -5.01
C PRO A 161 -3.84 1.09 -6.31
N THR A 162 -3.56 2.39 -6.24
CA THR A 162 -3.22 3.20 -7.42
C THR A 162 -1.93 2.78 -8.13
N ARG A 163 -1.17 1.86 -7.53
CA ARG A 163 0.01 1.20 -8.13
C ARG A 163 -0.32 -0.13 -8.80
N LEU A 164 -1.59 -0.56 -8.86
CA LEU A 164 -1.98 -1.80 -9.54
C LEU A 164 -1.60 -1.82 -11.04
N PRO A 165 -1.75 -0.72 -11.83
CA PRO A 165 -1.29 -0.73 -13.22
C PRO A 165 0.22 -0.89 -13.37
N THR A 166 1.02 -0.25 -12.51
CA THR A 166 2.49 -0.42 -12.52
C THR A 166 2.89 -1.79 -11.98
N ALA A 167 2.14 -2.36 -11.03
CA ALA A 167 2.33 -3.71 -10.53
C ALA A 167 2.08 -4.75 -11.64
N HIS A 168 1.03 -4.56 -12.44
CA HIS A 168 0.73 -5.43 -13.59
C HIS A 168 1.90 -5.43 -14.57
N ALA A 169 2.40 -4.25 -14.97
CA ALA A 169 3.55 -4.14 -15.86
C ALA A 169 4.80 -4.84 -15.27
N ALA A 170 5.04 -4.72 -13.96
CA ALA A 170 6.14 -5.42 -13.30
C ALA A 170 5.95 -6.94 -13.27
N VAL A 171 4.74 -7.42 -13.00
CA VAL A 171 4.38 -8.86 -13.04
C VAL A 171 4.70 -9.42 -14.42
N THR A 172 4.13 -8.82 -15.48
CA THR A 172 4.32 -9.26 -16.86
C THR A 172 5.81 -9.24 -17.26
N ALA A 173 6.53 -8.18 -16.91
CA ALA A 173 7.94 -8.03 -17.29
C ALA A 173 8.86 -9.05 -16.59
N CYS A 174 8.60 -9.37 -15.31
CA CYS A 174 9.37 -10.38 -14.59
C CYS A 174 9.10 -11.79 -15.14
N GLN A 175 7.84 -12.10 -15.44
CA GLN A 175 7.46 -13.39 -16.02
C GLN A 175 8.01 -13.59 -17.43
N ALA A 176 8.11 -12.51 -18.22
CA ALA A 176 8.71 -12.55 -19.57
C ALA A 176 10.19 -12.97 -19.57
N ILE A 177 10.91 -12.80 -18.44
CA ILE A 177 12.29 -13.30 -18.27
C ILE A 177 12.35 -14.62 -17.48
N GLY A 178 11.21 -15.29 -17.28
CA GLY A 178 11.13 -16.59 -16.61
C GLY A 178 11.21 -16.53 -15.08
N VAL A 179 11.03 -15.36 -14.46
CA VAL A 179 11.08 -15.21 -13.00
C VAL A 179 9.67 -15.18 -12.42
N PRO A 180 9.30 -16.13 -11.54
CA PRO A 180 7.98 -16.16 -10.92
C PRO A 180 7.78 -14.99 -9.96
N VAL A 181 6.56 -14.48 -9.92
CA VAL A 181 6.16 -13.30 -9.16
C VAL A 181 5.18 -13.68 -8.06
N MET A 182 5.54 -13.33 -6.83
CA MET A 182 4.62 -13.32 -5.70
C MET A 182 4.26 -11.90 -5.33
N ALA A 183 2.96 -11.57 -5.34
CA ALA A 183 2.48 -10.26 -4.94
C ALA A 183 2.00 -10.27 -3.47
N GLY A 184 2.13 -9.14 -2.78
CA GLY A 184 1.67 -8.99 -1.41
C GLY A 184 1.46 -7.54 -0.99
N GLY A 185 0.75 -7.36 0.11
CA GLY A 185 0.39 -6.04 0.63
C GLY A 185 -1.02 -5.61 0.28
N ARG A 186 -1.47 -4.54 0.94
CA ARG A 186 -2.88 -4.09 0.96
C ARG A 186 -3.39 -3.61 -0.40
N ALA A 187 -2.49 -3.19 -1.30
CA ALA A 187 -2.85 -2.75 -2.63
C ALA A 187 -3.57 -3.85 -3.44
N PHE A 188 -3.24 -5.12 -3.19
CA PHE A 188 -3.76 -6.27 -3.96
C PHE A 188 -5.15 -6.77 -3.53
N GLY A 189 -5.80 -6.03 -2.63
CA GLY A 189 -7.19 -6.27 -2.23
C GLY A 189 -7.39 -7.47 -1.29
N PRO A 190 -8.61 -7.64 -0.77
CA PRO A 190 -8.98 -8.81 0.03
C PRO A 190 -8.69 -10.10 -0.72
N ASP A 191 -8.12 -11.08 -0.01
CA ASP A 191 -7.78 -12.42 -0.52
C ASP A 191 -6.90 -12.41 -1.80
N GLY A 192 -6.16 -11.32 -2.04
CA GLY A 192 -5.26 -11.20 -3.18
C GLY A 192 -5.96 -11.07 -4.53
N ARG A 193 -7.26 -10.75 -4.56
CA ARG A 193 -8.07 -10.74 -5.79
C ARG A 193 -7.44 -9.96 -6.94
N TYR A 194 -6.78 -8.83 -6.67
CA TYR A 194 -6.11 -8.08 -7.73
C TYR A 194 -4.79 -8.71 -8.13
N ALA A 195 -4.01 -9.29 -7.21
CA ALA A 195 -2.81 -10.04 -7.61
C ALA A 195 -3.15 -11.17 -8.59
N HIS A 196 -4.26 -11.87 -8.36
CA HIS A 196 -4.76 -12.89 -9.27
C HIS A 196 -5.23 -12.32 -10.61
N ALA A 197 -5.99 -11.22 -10.60
CA ALA A 197 -6.44 -10.55 -11.82
C ALA A 197 -5.29 -10.02 -12.67
N LEU A 198 -4.18 -9.60 -12.05
CA LEU A 198 -2.97 -9.13 -12.74
C LEU A 198 -2.01 -10.27 -13.15
N GLY A 199 -2.41 -11.52 -12.97
CA GLY A 199 -1.65 -12.68 -13.45
C GLY A 199 -0.41 -13.03 -12.63
N ALA A 200 -0.30 -12.57 -11.36
CA ALA A 200 0.79 -12.96 -10.48
C ALA A 200 0.75 -14.48 -10.18
N ASP A 201 1.90 -15.13 -10.13
CA ASP A 201 1.99 -16.59 -9.94
C ASP A 201 1.46 -17.00 -8.57
N ARG A 202 1.71 -16.18 -7.54
CA ARG A 202 1.15 -16.35 -6.20
C ARG A 202 0.83 -15.00 -5.54
N TRP A 203 -0.04 -15.08 -4.53
CA TRP A 203 -0.26 -14.02 -3.57
C TRP A 203 0.02 -14.56 -2.17
N ALA A 204 0.53 -13.69 -1.29
CA ALA A 204 0.67 -13.99 0.13
C ALA A 204 0.08 -12.86 1.00
N PRO A 205 -0.75 -13.18 2.02
CA PRO A 205 -1.34 -12.19 2.92
C PRO A 205 -0.32 -11.54 3.87
N ASP A 206 0.75 -12.27 4.21
CA ASP A 206 1.78 -11.82 5.15
C ASP A 206 3.13 -12.49 4.88
N ALA A 207 4.16 -12.08 5.63
CA ALA A 207 5.51 -12.58 5.49
C ALA A 207 5.66 -14.08 5.83
N ARG A 208 4.84 -14.62 6.75
CA ARG A 208 4.87 -16.04 7.13
C ARG A 208 4.32 -16.91 6.01
N ALA A 209 3.21 -16.48 5.42
CA ALA A 209 2.61 -17.11 4.26
C ALA A 209 3.54 -17.03 3.04
N ALA A 210 4.18 -15.89 2.80
CA ALA A 210 5.16 -15.74 1.73
C ALA A 210 6.32 -16.74 1.87
N ALA A 211 6.89 -16.86 3.08
CA ALA A 211 7.92 -17.84 3.38
C ALA A 211 7.44 -19.29 3.17
N ALA A 212 6.20 -19.61 3.56
CA ALA A 212 5.63 -20.95 3.40
C ALA A 212 5.39 -21.31 1.92
N VAL A 213 4.99 -20.34 1.09
CA VAL A 213 4.83 -20.53 -0.35
C VAL A 213 6.20 -20.74 -1.00
N LEU A 214 7.20 -19.91 -0.69
CA LEU A 214 8.56 -20.07 -1.20
C LEU A 214 9.17 -21.43 -0.81
N ALA A 215 8.96 -21.88 0.42
CA ALA A 215 9.46 -23.18 0.88
C ALA A 215 8.89 -24.38 0.10
N LYS A 216 7.72 -24.23 -0.53
CA LYS A 216 7.12 -25.25 -1.41
C LYS A 216 7.63 -25.17 -2.85
N GLY A 217 8.36 -24.11 -3.20
CA GLY A 217 8.79 -23.79 -4.55
C GLY A 217 7.72 -23.05 -5.37
N LEU A 218 8.19 -22.25 -6.31
CA LEU A 218 7.37 -21.56 -7.32
C LEU A 218 7.77 -22.11 -8.69
N PRO A 219 6.83 -22.61 -9.51
CA PRO A 219 7.15 -23.02 -10.87
C PRO A 219 7.56 -21.81 -11.68
N ALA A 220 8.57 -21.97 -12.54
CA ALA A 220 8.95 -20.93 -13.48
C ALA A 220 7.78 -20.67 -14.47
N PRO A 221 7.43 -19.41 -14.73
CA PRO A 221 6.44 -19.07 -15.74
C PRO A 221 6.97 -19.42 -17.13
N ASP A 222 6.07 -19.78 -18.05
CA ASP A 222 6.42 -20.02 -19.45
C ASP A 222 6.74 -18.69 -20.15
N PRO A 223 8.00 -18.42 -20.55
CA PRO A 223 8.34 -17.17 -21.22
C PRO A 223 7.68 -17.03 -22.60
N ALA A 224 7.26 -18.15 -23.21
CA ALA A 224 6.56 -18.14 -24.50
C ALA A 224 5.09 -17.69 -24.36
N ALA A 225 4.53 -17.71 -23.14
CA ALA A 225 3.22 -17.17 -22.82
C ALA A 225 3.29 -15.65 -22.61
N ALA A 226 3.84 -14.92 -23.57
CA ALA A 226 3.86 -13.46 -23.54
C ALA A 226 2.42 -12.92 -23.52
N ARG A 227 2.01 -12.37 -22.37
CA ARG A 227 0.68 -11.81 -22.14
C ARG A 227 0.69 -10.30 -22.36
N GLN A 228 -0.30 -9.80 -23.08
CA GLN A 228 -0.61 -8.37 -23.10
C GLN A 228 -1.56 -8.06 -21.94
N MET A 229 -1.53 -6.82 -21.43
CA MET A 229 -2.41 -6.41 -20.32
C MET A 229 -3.89 -6.63 -20.63
N VAL A 230 -4.30 -6.53 -21.90
CA VAL A 230 -5.67 -6.75 -22.36
C VAL A 230 -6.05 -8.23 -22.31
N ASP A 231 -5.08 -9.15 -22.39
CA ASP A 231 -5.33 -10.59 -22.25
C ASP A 231 -5.75 -10.93 -20.81
N ASP A 232 -5.14 -10.26 -19.82
CA ASP A 232 -5.50 -10.42 -18.41
C ASP A 232 -6.74 -9.56 -18.03
N LEU A 233 -6.94 -8.40 -18.68
CA LEU A 233 -8.01 -7.43 -18.39
C LEU A 233 -8.72 -6.93 -19.67
N PRO A 234 -9.66 -7.72 -20.24
CA PRO A 234 -10.27 -7.41 -21.55
C PRO A 234 -11.05 -6.10 -21.61
N HIS A 235 -11.63 -5.65 -20.48
CA HIS A 235 -12.39 -4.41 -20.39
C HIS A 235 -11.54 -3.16 -20.63
N LEU A 236 -10.21 -3.24 -20.56
CA LEU A 236 -9.34 -2.11 -20.87
C LEU A 236 -9.39 -1.65 -22.33
N ALA A 237 -10.06 -2.42 -23.21
CA ALA A 237 -10.28 -2.07 -24.61
C ALA A 237 -11.20 -0.86 -24.81
N ASP A 238 -12.06 -0.52 -23.85
CA ASP A 238 -13.06 0.57 -23.95
C ASP A 238 -12.49 2.01 -23.82
N GLN A 239 -11.16 2.13 -23.65
CA GLN A 239 -10.42 3.38 -23.48
C GLN A 239 -10.82 4.24 -22.26
N GLU A 240 -11.82 3.88 -21.45
CA GLU A 240 -12.28 4.70 -20.32
C GLU A 240 -11.15 4.92 -19.31
N TYR A 241 -10.49 3.82 -18.90
CA TYR A 241 -9.30 3.86 -18.05
C TYR A 241 -8.23 4.79 -18.63
N THR A 242 -7.93 4.62 -19.93
CA THR A 242 -6.88 5.39 -20.61
C THR A 242 -7.20 6.88 -20.61
N PHE A 243 -8.46 7.24 -20.88
CA PHE A 243 -8.89 8.63 -20.85
C PHE A 243 -8.78 9.22 -19.45
N VAL A 244 -9.37 8.57 -18.43
CA VAL A 244 -9.35 9.10 -17.05
C VAL A 244 -7.90 9.23 -16.54
N ALA A 245 -7.06 8.23 -16.77
CA ALA A 245 -5.66 8.25 -16.36
C ALA A 245 -4.85 9.38 -17.02
N ARG A 246 -5.03 9.60 -18.33
CA ARG A 246 -4.30 10.64 -19.09
C ARG A 246 -4.86 12.05 -18.86
N SER A 247 -6.15 12.17 -18.59
CA SER A 247 -6.84 13.45 -18.40
C SER A 247 -6.84 13.92 -16.94
N ARG A 248 -6.10 13.27 -16.03
CA ARG A 248 -6.11 13.58 -14.58
C ARG A 248 -5.98 15.08 -14.27
N ALA A 249 -4.95 15.74 -14.80
CA ALA A 249 -4.71 17.16 -14.54
C ALA A 249 -5.81 18.08 -15.13
N LEU A 250 -6.49 17.65 -16.19
CA LEU A 250 -7.62 18.37 -16.76
C LEU A 250 -8.86 18.20 -15.87
N LEU A 251 -9.17 16.95 -15.49
CA LEU A 251 -10.32 16.61 -14.65
C LEU A 251 -10.25 17.30 -13.28
N VAL A 252 -9.07 17.31 -12.64
CA VAL A 252 -8.87 18.01 -11.36
C VAL A 252 -9.15 19.50 -11.51
N ARG A 253 -8.58 20.14 -12.53
CA ARG A 253 -8.74 21.58 -12.76
C ARG A 253 -10.20 21.97 -13.02
N GLN A 254 -10.88 21.24 -13.90
CA GLN A 254 -12.28 21.49 -14.22
C GLN A 254 -13.19 21.24 -13.01
N THR A 255 -12.86 20.23 -12.20
CA THR A 255 -13.56 19.95 -10.94
C THR A 255 -13.36 21.06 -9.93
N MET A 256 -12.13 21.58 -9.77
CA MET A 256 -11.85 22.73 -8.91
C MET A 256 -12.67 23.96 -9.33
N THR A 257 -12.76 24.25 -10.63
CA THR A 257 -13.61 25.35 -11.14
C THR A 257 -15.09 25.12 -10.83
N ALA A 258 -15.61 23.92 -11.10
CA ALA A 258 -17.02 23.62 -10.85
C ALA A 258 -17.38 23.67 -9.35
N LEU A 259 -16.45 23.30 -8.47
CA LEU A 259 -16.65 23.34 -7.03
C LEU A 259 -16.81 24.75 -6.47
N GLU A 260 -16.34 25.79 -7.16
CA GLU A 260 -16.58 27.17 -6.71
C GLU A 260 -18.07 27.50 -6.66
N ASP A 261 -18.86 26.91 -7.58
CA ASP A 261 -20.31 27.07 -7.64
C ASP A 261 -21.06 26.01 -6.82
N LEU A 262 -20.62 24.75 -6.88
CA LEU A 262 -21.28 23.63 -6.21
C LEU A 262 -20.98 23.58 -4.70
N PHE A 263 -19.88 24.18 -4.26
CA PHE A 263 -19.47 24.24 -2.85
C PHE A 263 -18.95 25.65 -2.51
N PRO A 264 -19.87 26.62 -2.27
CA PRO A 264 -19.52 28.03 -2.02
C PRO A 264 -18.42 28.30 -0.97
N PRO A 265 -18.26 27.48 0.11
CA PRO A 265 -17.15 27.67 1.05
C PRO A 265 -15.76 27.63 0.41
N LEU A 266 -15.59 26.93 -0.73
CA LEU A 266 -14.32 26.86 -1.46
C LEU A 266 -13.81 28.25 -1.89
N ARG A 267 -14.72 29.21 -2.15
CA ARG A 267 -14.33 30.56 -2.58
C ARG A 267 -13.52 31.31 -1.52
N ALA A 268 -13.68 30.96 -0.25
CA ALA A 268 -12.96 31.55 0.87
C ALA A 268 -11.67 30.79 1.26
N TYR A 269 -11.32 29.71 0.55
CA TYR A 269 -10.13 28.92 0.86
C TYR A 269 -8.86 29.72 0.56
N SER A 270 -7.85 29.56 1.41
CA SER A 270 -6.48 29.99 1.14
C SER A 270 -5.87 29.20 -0.01
N ASP A 271 -4.75 29.68 -0.56
CA ASP A 271 -4.02 28.97 -1.61
C ASP A 271 -3.59 27.56 -1.15
N GLU A 272 -3.11 27.42 0.08
CA GLU A 272 -2.76 26.12 0.67
C GLU A 272 -3.97 25.18 0.76
N GLN A 273 -5.14 25.68 1.15
CA GLN A 273 -6.36 24.87 1.20
C GLN A 273 -6.82 24.44 -0.20
N ARG A 274 -6.63 25.30 -1.21
CA ARG A 274 -6.93 24.98 -2.62
C ARG A 274 -5.96 23.94 -3.17
N GLU A 275 -4.68 24.03 -2.85
CA GLU A 275 -3.66 23.04 -3.23
C GLU A 275 -4.00 21.67 -2.64
N ARG A 276 -4.26 21.59 -1.32
CA ARG A 276 -4.69 20.35 -0.66
C ARG A 276 -5.97 19.76 -1.26
N THR A 277 -6.95 20.62 -1.59
CA THR A 277 -8.19 20.17 -2.25
C THR A 277 -7.89 19.60 -3.64
N ALA A 278 -6.99 20.22 -4.41
CA ALA A 278 -6.58 19.72 -5.72
C ALA A 278 -5.82 18.39 -5.61
N GLU A 279 -5.01 18.20 -4.57
CA GLU A 279 -4.36 16.92 -4.27
C GLU A 279 -5.38 15.82 -3.95
N ASP A 280 -6.37 16.10 -3.10
CA ASP A 280 -7.45 15.16 -2.79
C ASP A 280 -8.25 14.77 -4.04
N LEU A 281 -8.57 15.74 -4.90
CA LEU A 281 -9.21 15.47 -6.20
C LEU A 281 -8.33 14.63 -7.11
N SER A 282 -7.02 14.88 -7.13
CA SER A 282 -6.07 14.07 -7.89
C SER A 282 -6.08 12.62 -7.42
N HIS A 283 -6.12 12.38 -6.10
CA HIS A 283 -6.30 11.03 -5.54
C HIS A 283 -7.64 10.42 -5.94
N ILE A 284 -8.75 11.16 -5.87
CA ILE A 284 -10.06 10.66 -6.31
C ILE A 284 -10.02 10.19 -7.77
N VAL A 285 -9.43 10.99 -8.66
CA VAL A 285 -9.31 10.62 -10.08
C VAL A 285 -8.35 9.43 -10.28
N GLU A 286 -7.25 9.34 -9.52
CA GLU A 286 -6.33 8.21 -9.58
C GLU A 286 -6.99 6.89 -9.12
N PHE A 287 -7.79 6.93 -8.05
CA PHE A 287 -8.55 5.79 -7.57
C PHE A 287 -9.73 5.43 -8.49
N LEU A 288 -10.38 6.41 -9.14
CA LEU A 288 -11.37 6.16 -10.18
C LEU A 288 -10.75 5.42 -11.36
N ALA A 289 -9.60 5.89 -11.87
CA ALA A 289 -8.86 5.21 -12.93
C ALA A 289 -8.47 3.79 -12.51
N THR A 290 -8.03 3.61 -11.28
CA THR A 290 -7.64 2.29 -10.77
C THR A 290 -8.85 1.34 -10.66
N ALA A 291 -10.01 1.83 -10.22
CA ALA A 291 -11.23 1.03 -10.18
C ALA A 291 -11.72 0.63 -11.58
N LEU A 292 -11.59 1.52 -12.58
CA LEU A 292 -11.79 1.17 -14.00
C LEU A 292 -10.78 0.12 -14.46
N TYR A 293 -9.54 0.22 -13.98
CA TYR A 293 -8.46 -0.67 -14.37
C TYR A 293 -8.71 -2.12 -13.95
N VAL A 294 -9.15 -2.35 -12.71
CA VAL A 294 -9.48 -3.69 -12.20
C VAL A 294 -10.96 -4.07 -12.31
N ASP A 295 -11.78 -3.19 -12.89
CA ASP A 295 -13.25 -3.31 -12.98
C ASP A 295 -13.95 -3.62 -11.65
N ASP A 296 -13.54 -2.91 -10.58
CA ASP A 296 -14.05 -3.16 -9.23
C ASP A 296 -14.55 -1.87 -8.55
N PRO A 297 -15.88 -1.66 -8.49
CA PRO A 297 -16.46 -0.55 -7.75
C PRO A 297 -16.13 -0.53 -6.27
N ALA A 298 -15.90 -1.68 -5.64
CA ALA A 298 -15.60 -1.74 -4.22
C ALA A 298 -14.24 -1.10 -3.89
N LEU A 299 -13.29 -1.10 -4.84
CA LEU A 299 -12.03 -0.38 -4.71
C LEU A 299 -12.28 1.11 -4.48
N PHE A 300 -13.10 1.70 -5.35
CA PHE A 300 -13.40 3.13 -5.32
C PHE A 300 -14.22 3.52 -4.10
N THR A 301 -15.27 2.76 -3.78
CA THR A 301 -16.12 3.08 -2.61
C THR A 301 -15.37 2.92 -1.29
N THR A 302 -14.49 1.92 -1.17
CA THR A 302 -13.65 1.73 0.04
C THR A 302 -12.68 2.90 0.21
N PHE A 303 -12.06 3.37 -0.88
CA PHE A 303 -11.21 4.56 -0.84
C PHE A 303 -12.01 5.81 -0.43
N LEU A 304 -13.17 6.05 -1.04
CA LEU A 304 -13.99 7.22 -0.71
C LEU A 304 -14.45 7.19 0.76
N ASP A 305 -14.84 6.02 1.28
CA ASP A 305 -15.19 5.87 2.69
C ASP A 305 -14.01 6.19 3.61
N TRP A 306 -12.83 5.65 3.29
CA TRP A 306 -11.63 5.95 4.05
C TRP A 306 -11.27 7.45 4.01
N THR A 307 -11.24 8.05 2.82
CA THR A 307 -10.94 9.48 2.61
C THR A 307 -11.92 10.38 3.35
N ALA A 308 -13.21 10.08 3.30
CA ALA A 308 -14.20 10.86 4.04
C ALA A 308 -13.97 10.81 5.55
N ARG A 309 -13.57 9.66 6.14
CA ARG A 309 -13.22 9.60 7.58
C ARG A 309 -11.98 10.42 7.92
N VAL A 310 -10.97 10.39 7.05
CA VAL A 310 -9.73 11.17 7.19
C VAL A 310 -10.00 12.67 7.13
N LEU A 311 -10.85 13.10 6.19
CA LEU A 311 -11.27 14.49 6.03
C LEU A 311 -12.16 14.97 7.19
N GLU A 312 -13.11 14.15 7.63
CA GLU A 312 -13.98 14.45 8.78
C GLU A 312 -13.18 14.63 10.06
N ALA A 313 -12.16 13.78 10.31
CA ALA A 313 -11.26 13.94 11.44
C ALA A 313 -10.51 15.29 11.44
N ARG A 314 -10.37 15.90 10.25
CA ARG A 314 -9.72 17.21 10.01
C ARG A 314 -10.71 18.36 9.83
N GLY A 315 -12.00 18.13 10.12
CA GLY A 315 -13.05 19.15 10.05
C GLY A 315 -13.57 19.45 8.64
N VAL A 316 -13.27 18.61 7.65
CA VAL A 316 -13.79 18.73 6.27
C VAL A 316 -14.99 17.78 6.09
N PRO A 317 -16.20 18.29 5.78
CA PRO A 317 -17.41 17.47 5.75
C PRO A 317 -17.51 16.62 4.49
N ALA A 318 -17.97 15.37 4.59
CA ALA A 318 -18.08 14.43 3.47
C ALA A 318 -18.90 14.94 2.27
N ARG A 319 -19.85 15.87 2.50
CA ARG A 319 -20.62 16.52 1.41
C ARG A 319 -19.74 17.25 0.38
N SER A 320 -18.53 17.71 0.75
CA SER A 320 -17.61 18.32 -0.21
C SER A 320 -17.16 17.31 -1.28
N MET A 321 -16.97 16.05 -0.88
CA MET A 321 -16.64 14.97 -1.80
C MET A 321 -17.82 14.63 -2.71
N VAL A 322 -19.06 14.64 -2.19
CA VAL A 322 -20.26 14.42 -3.03
C VAL A 322 -20.36 15.47 -4.13
N ALA A 323 -20.10 16.75 -3.82
CA ALA A 323 -20.07 17.82 -4.82
C ALA A 323 -18.97 17.59 -5.88
N ALA A 324 -17.79 17.12 -5.45
CA ALA A 324 -16.69 16.80 -6.36
C ALA A 324 -17.03 15.63 -7.31
N LEU A 325 -17.66 14.57 -6.78
CA LEU A 325 -18.11 13.43 -7.60
C LEU A 325 -19.17 13.85 -8.62
N GLY A 326 -20.11 14.73 -8.24
CA GLY A 326 -21.10 15.29 -9.18
C GLY A 326 -20.46 16.10 -10.31
N ALA A 327 -19.43 16.89 -10.01
CA ALA A 327 -18.67 17.62 -11.03
C ALA A 327 -17.92 16.68 -11.98
N LEU A 328 -17.33 15.59 -11.47
CA LEU A 328 -16.69 14.55 -12.28
C LEU A 328 -17.70 13.80 -13.15
N GLU A 329 -18.90 13.50 -12.63
CA GLU A 329 -19.98 12.86 -13.41
C GLU A 329 -20.38 13.72 -14.61
N HIS A 330 -20.47 15.04 -14.45
CA HIS A 330 -20.75 15.93 -15.58
C HIS A 330 -19.64 15.90 -16.65
N GLN A 331 -18.38 15.85 -16.22
CA GLN A 331 -17.21 15.82 -17.12
C GLN A 331 -17.06 14.47 -17.85
N LEU A 332 -17.47 13.37 -17.21
CA LEU A 332 -17.33 12.01 -17.72
C LEU A 332 -18.65 11.42 -18.25
N ARG A 333 -19.59 12.28 -18.68
CA ARG A 333 -20.95 11.90 -19.12
C ARG A 333 -21.00 10.88 -20.27
N ASP A 334 -19.95 10.81 -21.08
CA ASP A 334 -19.88 9.91 -22.24
C ASP A 334 -19.19 8.56 -21.89
N PHE A 335 -18.84 8.34 -20.62
CA PHE A 335 -18.08 7.18 -20.13
C PHE A 335 -18.91 6.35 -19.13
N PRO A 336 -19.68 5.35 -19.59
CA PRO A 336 -20.67 4.66 -18.77
C PRO A 336 -20.10 3.92 -17.55
N ARG A 337 -18.90 3.31 -17.63
CA ARG A 337 -18.29 2.65 -16.46
C ARG A 337 -17.80 3.67 -15.44
N SER A 338 -17.23 4.78 -15.91
CA SER A 338 -16.84 5.91 -15.07
C SER A 338 -18.05 6.48 -14.33
N LEU A 339 -19.17 6.69 -15.03
CA LEU A 339 -20.44 7.10 -14.44
C LEU A 339 -20.96 6.09 -13.41
N HIS A 340 -20.89 4.80 -13.71
CA HIS A 340 -21.30 3.76 -12.77
C HIS A 340 -20.50 3.84 -11.46
N LEU A 341 -19.17 3.93 -11.55
CA LEU A 341 -18.28 4.06 -10.39
C LEU A 341 -18.55 5.33 -9.59
N LEU A 342 -18.69 6.48 -10.26
CA LEU A 342 -18.99 7.76 -9.62
C LEU A 342 -20.33 7.72 -8.87
N ARG A 343 -21.39 7.18 -9.49
CA ARG A 343 -22.71 7.04 -8.86
C ARG A 343 -22.68 6.11 -7.65
N ARG A 344 -21.95 4.98 -7.75
CA ARG A 344 -21.74 4.06 -6.62
C ARG A 344 -20.97 4.74 -5.48
N GLY A 345 -19.95 5.54 -5.82
CA GLY A 345 -19.21 6.37 -4.86
C GLY A 345 -20.10 7.38 -4.16
N THR A 346 -20.90 8.14 -4.91
CA THR A 346 -21.86 9.11 -4.37
C THR A 346 -22.87 8.45 -3.43
N ALA A 347 -23.45 7.31 -3.82
CA ALA A 347 -24.38 6.56 -2.96
C ALA A 347 -23.68 6.11 -1.66
N ALA A 348 -22.48 5.53 -1.76
CA ALA A 348 -21.71 5.09 -0.61
C ALA A 348 -21.36 6.22 0.37
N LEU A 349 -21.10 7.43 -0.12
CA LEU A 349 -20.88 8.61 0.74
C LEU A 349 -22.17 9.16 1.35
N THR A 350 -23.29 9.08 0.63
CA THR A 350 -24.59 9.61 1.08
C THR A 350 -25.23 8.72 2.14
N ASP A 351 -25.04 7.40 2.04
CA ASP A 351 -25.58 6.41 2.98
C ASP A 351 -24.77 6.30 4.28
N ARG A 352 -23.70 7.10 4.44
CA ARG A 352 -22.90 7.13 5.67
C ARG A 352 -23.72 7.70 6.82
N PRO A 353 -23.63 7.12 8.04
CA PRO A 353 -24.22 7.75 9.22
C PRO A 353 -23.58 9.12 9.43
N LEU A 354 -24.41 10.15 9.62
CA LEU A 354 -23.97 11.53 9.85
C LEU A 354 -22.99 11.56 11.03
N SER A 355 -21.79 12.11 10.79
CA SER A 355 -20.83 12.39 11.85
C SER A 355 -21.37 13.52 12.74
N THR A 356 -20.99 13.56 14.02
CA THR A 356 -21.36 14.65 14.94
C THR A 356 -21.00 16.04 14.42
N ALA A 357 -20.03 16.14 13.50
CA ALA A 357 -19.66 17.37 12.80
C ALA A 357 -20.76 17.92 11.86
N ASP A 358 -21.70 17.11 11.39
CA ASP A 358 -22.80 17.55 10.52
C ASP A 358 -23.99 18.14 11.29
N THR A 359 -24.05 17.93 12.61
CA THR A 359 -25.14 18.45 13.48
C THR A 359 -24.94 19.89 13.95
N CYS A 360 -23.77 20.48 13.69
CA CYS A 360 -23.49 21.88 13.98
C CYS A 360 -23.49 22.70 12.67
N ARG A 361 -24.68 22.90 12.08
CA ARG A 361 -24.95 24.00 11.16
C ARG A 361 -26.32 24.59 11.40
#